data_AF-A0A5N5M2Z2-F1
#
_entry.id   AF-A0A5N5M2Z2-F1
#
_cell.length_a   1.000
_cell.length_b   1.000
_cell.length_c   1.000
_cell.angle_alpha   90.00
_cell.angle_beta   90.00
_cell.angle_gamma   90.00
#
_symmetry.space_group_name_H-M   'P 1'
#
loop_
_entity.id
_entity.type
_entity.pdbx_description
1 polymer ?
#
loop_
_entity_poly.entity_id
_entity_poly.type
_entity_poly.pdbx_seq_one_letter_code
_entity_poly.pdbx_strand_id
1 'polypeptide(L)'
;MEDMLIPPVSNRPSKVQLSRLGHIYFEHPDLKKFELFAKDFGFVEVTRREETIYYRGYGKDPYIYVALKSKDGKARCGGGAFVAASKEEFQKAAKIPGASAPMQVNAPGGGQIITFARPNGTCFHVIFGQEDRQVDAEIPSETHEFQGPYNTPFEKPRLGQFQRYHDGPALIHKISHFGYVCKEFDTEFEFYTSNFNFVPSDILYHPQFSNVDMLAFLHLDLGKEYSDHHVFFLQRAAPEVKKTFLHHSSYEVADFDTQLLGHEWMAKKGWKSLWGVGRHILGSQIFDYWKDASGFKIEHYCDGDVVNEDVPTRRDIAGPLSVWGPELPRDFGVDLTDPAVDFYSGPCPQPGDEGASPDAGSIAGAEGEEFYGYRPSEDKTAHNVVLRNMELTRMKVFLYSDWQCKNQIGIFTTDGCGVVPDGGTYIACAQIVRNYV
;
A
#
# COMPACT_ATOMS: atom_id res chain seq x y z
N MET A 1 -17.00 -27.82 -1.17
CA MET A 1 -15.67 -27.19 -0.98
C MET A 1 -15.16 -27.66 0.36
N GLU A 2 -13.87 -27.98 0.45
CA GLU A 2 -13.21 -28.22 1.73
C GLU A 2 -13.27 -26.95 2.59
N ASP A 3 -13.36 -27.10 3.92
CA ASP A 3 -13.42 -25.95 4.82
C ASP A 3 -12.06 -25.25 4.85
N MET A 4 -12.05 -23.97 4.48
CA MET A 4 -10.88 -23.10 4.47
C MET A 4 -10.97 -22.11 5.63
N LEU A 5 -11.25 -22.65 6.82
CA LEU A 5 -11.41 -21.90 8.05
C LEU A 5 -10.07 -21.81 8.78
N ILE A 6 -9.79 -20.62 9.32
CA ILE A 6 -8.68 -20.40 10.22
C ILE A 6 -8.99 -21.08 11.56
N PRO A 7 -8.09 -21.94 12.09
CA PRO A 7 -8.28 -22.57 13.39
C PRO A 7 -8.19 -21.53 14.51
N PRO A 8 -8.75 -21.79 15.71
CA PRO A 8 -8.56 -20.91 16.86
C PRO A 8 -7.08 -20.67 17.16
N VAL A 9 -6.68 -19.40 17.23
CA VAL A 9 -5.29 -18.99 17.50
C VAL A 9 -5.22 -18.32 18.87
N SER A 10 -4.25 -18.72 19.68
CA SER A 10 -3.95 -18.12 20.99
C SER A 10 -2.44 -18.07 21.21
N ASN A 11 -1.90 -17.01 21.82
CA ASN A 11 -0.49 -17.00 22.24
C ASN A 11 -0.24 -17.97 23.40
N ARG A 12 1.00 -18.46 23.51
CA ARG A 12 1.50 -19.30 24.62
C ARG A 12 2.99 -19.06 24.82
N PRO A 13 3.54 -19.23 26.05
CA PRO A 13 4.97 -19.05 26.32
C PRO A 13 5.92 -19.93 25.47
N SER A 14 5.42 -21.05 24.94
CA SER A 14 6.20 -21.92 24.04
C SER A 14 6.48 -21.29 22.68
N LYS A 15 5.70 -20.30 22.25
CA LYS A 15 5.92 -19.54 21.02
C LYS A 15 6.97 -18.46 21.25
N VAL A 16 7.58 -17.99 20.17
CA VAL A 16 8.48 -16.83 20.19
C VAL A 16 7.67 -15.57 20.48
N GLN A 17 8.10 -14.82 21.48
CA GLN A 17 7.51 -13.54 21.84
C GLN A 17 8.24 -12.42 21.11
N LEU A 18 7.52 -11.78 20.19
CA LEU A 18 7.93 -10.56 19.50
C LEU A 18 7.31 -9.36 20.20
N SER A 19 8.02 -8.23 20.22
CA SER A 19 7.56 -7.02 20.90
C SER A 19 6.96 -5.98 19.94
N ARG A 20 7.45 -5.91 18.71
CA ARG A 20 6.98 -4.95 17.68
C ARG A 20 7.48 -5.31 16.29
N LEU A 21 6.82 -4.78 15.26
CA LEU A 21 7.40 -4.61 13.93
C LEU A 21 8.47 -3.51 14.01
N GLY A 22 9.66 -3.78 13.50
CA GLY A 22 10.78 -2.82 13.50
C GLY A 22 10.92 -2.11 12.17
N HIS A 23 11.07 -2.86 11.09
CA HIS A 23 11.29 -2.31 9.76
C HIS A 23 10.91 -3.28 8.65
N ILE A 24 10.92 -2.80 7.42
CA ILE A 24 10.67 -3.58 6.21
C ILE A 24 11.73 -3.29 5.14
N TYR A 25 12.08 -4.32 4.37
CA TYR A 25 13.06 -4.24 3.29
C TYR A 25 12.38 -4.09 1.93
N PHE A 26 12.90 -3.18 1.12
CA PHE A 26 12.46 -2.95 -0.26
C PHE A 26 13.64 -2.76 -1.19
N GLU A 27 13.58 -3.38 -2.36
CA GLU A 27 14.46 -3.08 -3.49
C GLU A 27 13.73 -2.20 -4.49
N HIS A 28 14.37 -1.10 -4.88
CA HIS A 28 13.84 -0.15 -5.85
C HIS A 28 14.67 -0.17 -7.14
N PRO A 29 14.03 -0.21 -8.32
CA PRO A 29 14.70 -0.02 -9.61
C PRO A 29 15.45 1.32 -9.67
N ASP A 30 14.87 2.38 -9.11
CA ASP A 30 15.43 3.73 -9.08
C ASP A 30 15.37 4.31 -7.67
N LEU A 31 16.44 4.09 -6.89
CA LEU A 31 16.58 4.66 -5.55
C LEU A 31 16.47 6.19 -5.53
N LYS A 32 16.90 6.90 -6.58
CA LYS A 32 16.84 8.36 -6.58
C LYS A 32 15.40 8.86 -6.68
N LYS A 33 14.57 8.19 -7.48
CA LYS A 33 13.13 8.49 -7.52
C LYS A 33 12.44 8.12 -6.21
N PHE A 34 12.81 6.99 -5.61
CA PHE A 34 12.28 6.63 -4.29
C PHE A 34 12.72 7.63 -3.21
N GLU A 35 13.93 8.16 -3.25
CA GLU A 35 14.39 9.18 -2.30
C GLU A 35 13.53 10.45 -2.34
N LEU A 36 13.14 10.90 -3.53
CA LEU A 36 12.20 12.02 -3.69
C LEU A 36 10.84 11.69 -3.07
N PHE A 37 10.32 10.50 -3.36
CA PHE A 37 9.07 10.01 -2.76
C PHE A 37 9.17 9.97 -1.23
N ALA A 38 10.23 9.37 -0.69
CA ALA A 38 10.39 9.17 0.73
C ALA A 38 10.43 10.49 1.50
N LYS A 39 11.12 11.50 0.95
CA LYS A 39 11.15 12.85 1.51
C LYS A 39 9.75 13.49 1.52
N ASP A 40 9.04 13.44 0.40
CA ASP A 40 7.71 14.05 0.30
C ASP A 40 6.66 13.30 1.14
N PHE A 41 6.84 11.98 1.32
CA PHE A 41 6.00 11.12 2.14
C PHE A 41 6.27 11.27 3.65
N GLY A 42 7.33 11.97 4.06
CA GLY A 42 7.62 12.26 5.46
C GLY A 42 8.56 11.28 6.18
N PHE A 43 9.32 10.47 5.43
CA PHE A 43 10.43 9.71 5.98
C PHE A 43 11.64 10.60 6.27
N VAL A 44 12.39 10.27 7.32
CA VAL A 44 13.66 10.91 7.65
C VAL A 44 14.81 9.97 7.34
N GLU A 45 15.72 10.39 6.46
CA GLU A 45 16.94 9.63 6.19
C GLU A 45 17.87 9.62 7.41
N VAL A 46 18.37 8.44 7.76
CA VAL A 46 19.29 8.24 8.89
C VAL A 46 20.73 8.16 8.41
N THR A 47 20.96 7.28 7.44
CA THR A 47 22.29 7.00 6.92
C THR A 47 22.19 6.26 5.60
N ARG A 48 23.28 6.30 4.83
CA ARG A 48 23.50 5.45 3.66
C ARG A 48 24.68 4.55 3.94
N ARG A 49 24.54 3.27 3.59
CA ARG A 49 25.62 2.28 3.61
C ARG A 49 25.60 1.55 2.29
N GLU A 50 26.67 1.72 1.51
CA GLU A 50 26.73 1.18 0.15
C GLU A 50 25.53 1.65 -0.70
N GLU A 51 24.83 0.72 -1.35
CA GLU A 51 23.62 0.96 -2.15
C GLU A 51 22.33 0.83 -1.33
N THR A 52 22.39 1.10 -0.02
CA THR A 52 21.26 1.01 0.91
C THR A 52 21.03 2.32 1.67
N ILE A 53 19.78 2.78 1.71
CA ILE A 53 19.34 3.95 2.48
C ILE A 53 18.43 3.46 3.61
N TYR A 54 18.68 3.95 4.82
CA TYR A 54 17.87 3.65 6.00
C TYR A 54 17.04 4.87 6.36
N TYR A 55 15.72 4.71 6.40
CA TYR A 55 14.79 5.76 6.81
C TYR A 55 14.12 5.42 8.12
N ARG A 56 13.79 6.45 8.90
CA ARG A 56 13.09 6.38 10.18
C ARG A 56 11.90 7.32 10.20
N GLY A 57 11.06 7.14 11.22
CA GLY A 57 10.14 8.16 11.70
C GLY A 57 10.73 8.96 12.86
N TYR A 58 9.89 9.72 13.55
CA TYR A 58 10.25 10.45 14.77
C TYR A 58 10.17 9.59 16.05
N GLY A 59 9.58 8.39 15.97
CA GLY A 59 9.52 7.43 17.08
C GLY A 59 10.88 6.81 17.46
N LYS A 60 10.81 5.82 18.35
CA LYS A 60 11.99 5.18 18.96
C LYS A 60 12.78 4.27 18.02
N ASP A 61 12.22 3.88 16.89
CA ASP A 61 12.89 3.00 15.94
C ASP A 61 14.12 3.67 15.30
N PRO A 62 15.29 3.00 15.27
CA PRO A 62 16.47 3.55 14.60
C PRO A 62 16.31 3.63 13.09
N TYR A 63 15.47 2.77 12.50
CA TYR A 63 14.98 2.82 11.13
C TYR A 63 13.74 1.94 11.01
N ILE A 64 12.86 2.28 10.07
CA ILE A 64 11.59 1.59 9.80
C ILE A 64 11.44 1.16 8.33
N TYR A 65 12.27 1.71 7.44
CA TYR A 65 12.28 1.38 6.03
C TYR A 65 13.72 1.23 5.55
N VAL A 66 14.02 0.13 4.86
CA VAL A 66 15.33 -0.13 4.25
C VAL A 66 15.15 -0.16 2.73
N ALA A 67 15.66 0.87 2.06
CA ALA A 67 15.60 0.99 0.60
C ALA A 67 16.94 0.56 -0.02
N LEU A 68 16.92 -0.52 -0.78
CA LEU A 68 18.08 -1.08 -1.50
C LEU A 68 17.99 -0.79 -3.00
N LYS A 69 19.13 -0.62 -3.66
CA LYS A 69 19.19 -0.58 -5.12
C LYS A 69 18.93 -1.97 -5.68
N SER A 70 17.91 -2.10 -6.53
CA SER A 70 17.69 -3.32 -7.28
C SER A 70 18.82 -3.56 -8.29
N LYS A 71 19.40 -4.76 -8.26
CA LYS A 71 20.51 -5.15 -9.15
C LYS A 71 20.05 -5.48 -10.58
N ASP A 72 18.80 -5.92 -10.74
CA ASP A 72 18.19 -6.32 -12.01
C ASP A 72 17.09 -5.36 -12.47
N GLY A 73 16.95 -4.21 -11.80
CA GLY A 73 15.97 -3.19 -12.14
C GLY A 73 14.52 -3.57 -11.78
N LYS A 74 14.29 -4.59 -10.95
CA LYS A 74 12.95 -4.99 -10.49
C LYS A 74 12.67 -4.54 -9.07
N ALA A 75 11.43 -4.12 -8.82
CA ALA A 75 10.95 -3.85 -7.48
C ALA A 75 10.74 -5.18 -6.72
N ARG A 76 11.23 -5.26 -5.48
CA ARG A 76 11.01 -6.43 -4.60
C ARG A 76 10.74 -6.01 -3.15
N CYS A 77 9.79 -6.68 -2.50
CA CYS A 77 9.61 -6.60 -1.06
C CYS A 77 10.44 -7.71 -0.40
N GLY A 78 11.47 -7.33 0.36
CA GLY A 78 12.29 -8.26 1.13
C GLY A 78 11.61 -8.76 2.41
N GLY A 79 10.54 -8.10 2.86
CA GLY A 79 9.73 -8.50 4.02
C GLY A 79 10.06 -7.77 5.31
N GLY A 80 9.24 -8.01 6.34
CA GLY A 80 9.29 -7.32 7.62
C GLY A 80 10.23 -7.99 8.64
N ALA A 81 10.83 -7.18 9.49
CA ALA A 81 11.66 -7.59 10.61
C ALA A 81 10.99 -7.24 11.94
N PHE A 82 10.81 -8.25 12.78
CA PHE A 82 10.19 -8.11 14.09
C PHE A 82 11.22 -8.20 15.20
N VAL A 83 11.07 -7.37 16.23
CA VAL A 83 11.98 -7.35 17.37
C VAL A 83 11.60 -8.46 18.33
N ALA A 84 12.54 -9.34 18.66
CA ALA A 84 12.37 -10.34 19.71
C ALA A 84 12.30 -9.65 21.08
N ALA A 85 11.37 -10.07 21.94
CA ALA A 85 11.18 -9.47 23.26
C ALA A 85 12.40 -9.64 24.18
N SER A 86 13.21 -10.68 23.96
CA SER A 86 14.46 -10.91 24.69
C SER A 86 15.47 -11.72 23.87
N LYS A 87 16.68 -11.88 24.43
CA LYS A 87 17.73 -12.72 23.83
C LYS A 87 17.29 -14.19 23.76
N GLU A 88 16.59 -14.65 24.78
CA GLU A 88 16.05 -16.00 24.87
C GLU A 88 15.00 -16.25 23.78
N GLU A 89 14.14 -15.27 23.52
CA GLU A 89 13.14 -15.33 22.45
C GLU A 89 13.79 -15.32 21.06
N PHE A 90 14.86 -14.54 20.87
CA PHE A 90 15.67 -14.59 19.65
C PHE A 90 16.34 -15.96 19.45
N GLN A 91 16.88 -16.56 20.52
CA GLN A 91 17.46 -17.90 20.47
C GLN A 91 16.40 -18.98 20.23
N LYS A 92 15.17 -18.79 20.73
CA LYS A 92 14.02 -19.65 20.44
C LYS A 92 13.67 -19.56 18.95
N ALA A 93 13.61 -18.35 18.40
CA ALA A 93 13.36 -18.13 16.99
C ALA A 93 14.45 -18.76 16.10
N ALA A 94 15.72 -18.65 16.48
CA ALA A 94 16.84 -19.24 15.73
C ALA A 94 16.83 -20.78 15.67
N LYS A 95 16.02 -21.45 16.50
CA LYS A 95 15.83 -22.91 16.49
C LYS A 95 14.66 -23.37 15.64
N ILE A 96 13.82 -22.46 15.14
CA ILE A 96 12.71 -22.80 14.26
C ILE A 96 13.29 -23.31 12.92
N PRO A 97 12.79 -24.43 12.36
CA PRO A 97 13.22 -24.92 11.05
C PRO A 97 13.11 -23.83 9.97
N GLY A 98 14.17 -23.68 9.17
CA GLY A 98 14.25 -22.66 8.13
C GLY A 98 14.86 -21.32 8.57
N ALA A 99 15.16 -21.14 9.85
CA ALA A 99 15.93 -19.98 10.32
C ALA A 99 17.36 -20.00 9.77
N SER A 100 17.82 -18.87 9.24
CA SER A 100 19.23 -18.66 8.92
C SER A 100 20.10 -18.65 10.18
N ALA A 101 21.40 -18.82 10.02
CA ALA A 101 22.34 -18.49 11.09
C ALA A 101 22.19 -17.01 11.50
N PRO A 102 22.30 -16.66 12.79
CA PRO A 102 22.31 -15.27 13.24
C PRO A 102 23.45 -14.48 12.58
N MET A 103 23.11 -13.32 12.02
CA MET A 103 24.06 -12.41 11.40
C MET A 103 24.08 -11.08 12.15
N GLN A 104 25.25 -10.45 12.23
CA GLN A 104 25.36 -9.10 12.76
C GLN A 104 24.80 -8.09 11.76
N VAL A 105 23.98 -7.17 12.26
CA VAL A 105 23.32 -6.15 11.44
C VAL A 105 24.23 -4.93 11.34
N ASN A 106 24.69 -4.64 10.13
CA ASN A 106 25.40 -3.41 9.82
C ASN A 106 24.40 -2.28 9.47
N ALA A 107 23.51 -1.91 10.40
CA ALA A 107 22.54 -0.82 10.26
C ALA A 107 22.49 0.05 11.54
N PRO A 108 21.84 1.23 11.54
CA PRO A 108 21.64 2.03 12.76
C PRO A 108 21.02 1.20 13.91
N GLY A 109 21.53 1.38 15.12
CA GLY A 109 21.12 0.58 16.29
C GLY A 109 21.72 -0.84 16.35
N GLY A 110 22.35 -1.34 15.28
CA GLY A 110 23.02 -2.65 15.28
C GLY A 110 22.08 -3.82 15.55
N GLY A 111 22.56 -4.78 16.34
CA GLY A 111 21.84 -6.00 16.70
C GLY A 111 22.17 -7.22 15.83
N GLN A 112 21.50 -8.33 16.12
CA GLN A 112 21.59 -9.59 15.39
C GLN A 112 20.27 -9.91 14.72
N ILE A 113 20.31 -10.44 13.51
CA ILE A 113 19.12 -10.81 12.73
C ILE A 113 19.20 -12.28 12.30
N ILE A 114 18.05 -12.95 12.32
CA ILE A 114 17.82 -14.22 11.61
C ILE A 114 16.74 -14.01 10.55
N THR A 115 16.80 -14.81 9.50
CA THR A 115 15.91 -14.71 8.36
C THR A 115 15.29 -16.05 8.04
N PHE A 116 13.99 -16.04 7.78
CA PHE A 116 13.23 -17.15 7.22
C PHE A 116 12.92 -16.81 5.77
N ALA A 117 13.40 -17.65 4.85
CA ALA A 117 13.02 -17.54 3.45
C ALA A 117 11.55 -17.91 3.30
N ARG A 118 10.80 -17.10 2.55
CA ARG A 118 9.38 -17.33 2.26
C ARG A 118 9.17 -17.54 0.76
N PRO A 119 8.00 -18.05 0.35
CA PRO A 119 7.66 -18.20 -1.06
C PRO A 119 7.88 -16.90 -1.86
N ASN A 120 8.17 -17.07 -3.15
CA ASN A 120 8.25 -15.99 -4.13
C ASN A 120 9.31 -14.90 -3.82
N GLY A 121 10.36 -15.26 -3.07
CA GLY A 121 11.51 -14.38 -2.82
C GLY A 121 11.29 -13.31 -1.75
N THR A 122 10.23 -13.44 -0.94
CA THR A 122 10.03 -12.63 0.26
C THR A 122 10.72 -13.27 1.46
N CYS A 123 10.90 -12.53 2.55
CA CYS A 123 11.42 -13.07 3.80
C CYS A 123 10.54 -12.68 5.01
N PHE A 124 10.83 -13.29 6.15
CA PHE A 124 10.43 -12.85 7.46
C PHE A 124 11.67 -12.81 8.35
N HIS A 125 11.87 -11.73 9.10
CA HIS A 125 13.07 -11.56 9.92
C HIS A 125 12.73 -11.39 11.39
N VAL A 126 13.64 -11.85 12.24
CA VAL A 126 13.60 -11.58 13.68
C VAL A 126 14.93 -10.92 14.06
N ILE A 127 14.86 -9.76 14.73
CA ILE A 127 16.03 -8.99 15.16
C ILE A 127 16.07 -8.88 16.69
N PHE A 128 17.27 -8.86 17.27
CA PHE A 128 17.48 -8.66 18.69
C PHE A 128 18.72 -7.78 18.95
N GLY A 129 18.69 -7.01 20.03
CA GLY A 129 19.83 -6.19 20.46
C GLY A 129 20.01 -4.92 19.63
N GLN A 130 18.97 -4.49 18.91
CA GLN A 130 18.94 -3.19 18.25
C GLN A 130 18.73 -2.10 19.32
N GLU A 131 19.57 -1.08 19.33
CA GLU A 131 19.46 0.08 20.23
C GLU A 131 18.35 1.03 19.73
N ASP A 132 17.37 1.28 20.59
CA ASP A 132 16.30 2.25 20.36
C ASP A 132 16.87 3.69 20.37
N ARG A 133 16.30 4.58 19.56
CA ARG A 133 16.63 6.00 19.57
C ARG A 133 16.07 6.68 20.81
N GLN A 134 16.77 7.72 21.25
CA GLN A 134 16.16 8.73 22.12
C GLN A 134 15.10 9.50 21.32
N VAL A 135 13.92 9.64 21.90
CA VAL A 135 12.79 10.36 21.31
C VAL A 135 12.72 11.74 21.93
N ASP A 136 12.48 12.74 21.11
CA ASP A 136 12.32 14.13 21.58
C ASP A 136 11.04 14.27 22.42
N ALA A 137 11.02 15.24 23.34
CA ALA A 137 9.85 15.46 24.20
C ALA A 137 8.66 16.05 23.43
N GLU A 138 8.93 16.76 22.34
CA GLU A 138 7.93 17.38 21.48
C GLU A 138 7.80 16.58 20.17
N ILE A 139 6.56 16.44 19.68
CA ILE A 139 6.30 15.80 18.38
C ILE A 139 6.75 16.78 17.29
N PRO A 140 7.69 16.39 16.41
CA PRO A 140 8.10 17.26 15.32
C PRO A 140 6.98 17.41 14.29
N SER A 141 6.91 18.57 13.64
CA SER A 141 5.93 18.86 12.61
C SER A 141 6.54 19.68 11.48
N GLU A 142 6.15 19.36 10.25
CA GLU A 142 6.38 20.16 9.04
C GLU A 142 5.08 20.80 8.53
N THR A 143 3.98 20.65 9.27
CA THR A 143 2.65 21.14 8.86
C THR A 143 2.14 22.28 9.74
N HIS A 144 2.79 22.52 10.88
CA HIS A 144 2.45 23.59 11.82
C HIS A 144 3.59 23.87 12.80
N GLU A 145 3.66 25.11 13.31
CA GLU A 145 4.57 25.48 14.41
C GLU A 145 3.97 25.18 15.79
N PHE A 146 2.63 25.16 15.89
CA PHE A 146 1.92 24.94 17.14
C PHE A 146 0.58 24.25 16.88
N GLN A 147 0.31 23.20 17.65
CA GLN A 147 -0.98 22.53 17.71
C GLN A 147 -1.46 22.47 19.16
N GLY A 148 -2.59 23.14 19.42
CA GLY A 148 -3.21 23.17 20.73
C GLY A 148 -4.28 22.08 20.88
N PRO A 149 -4.88 21.93 22.08
CA PRO A 149 -5.95 20.97 22.29
C PRO A 149 -7.14 21.24 21.35
N TYR A 150 -7.79 20.19 20.84
CA TYR A 150 -8.98 20.34 20.00
C TYR A 150 -10.14 21.00 20.76
N ASN A 151 -10.80 21.95 20.10
CA ASN A 151 -12.01 22.59 20.61
C ASN A 151 -13.24 21.71 20.31
N THR A 152 -13.84 21.08 21.31
CA THR A 152 -15.08 20.29 21.18
C THR A 152 -16.33 21.18 21.23
N PRO A 153 -17.55 20.69 20.93
CA PRO A 153 -18.77 21.50 21.04
C PRO A 153 -19.03 22.11 22.42
N PHE A 154 -18.62 21.43 23.50
CA PHE A 154 -18.86 21.85 24.88
C PHE A 154 -17.63 22.44 25.57
N GLU A 155 -16.42 22.16 25.07
CA GLU A 155 -15.18 22.66 25.66
C GLU A 155 -14.33 23.38 24.60
N LYS A 156 -14.01 24.65 24.87
CA LYS A 156 -13.22 25.52 23.98
C LYS A 156 -11.95 26.03 24.69
N PRO A 157 -10.99 25.15 25.02
CA PRO A 157 -9.80 25.53 25.80
C PRO A 157 -8.89 26.57 25.11
N ARG A 158 -8.94 26.66 23.77
CA ARG A 158 -8.13 27.64 23.02
C ARG A 158 -8.77 29.03 23.06
N LEU A 159 -8.43 29.82 24.07
CA LEU A 159 -8.88 31.21 24.23
C LEU A 159 -7.88 32.19 23.61
N GLY A 160 -8.25 32.81 22.49
CA GLY A 160 -7.38 33.75 21.77
C GLY A 160 -6.15 33.12 21.10
N GLN A 161 -6.07 31.78 21.11
CA GLN A 161 -5.03 30.99 20.44
C GLN A 161 -5.62 30.32 19.19
N PHE A 162 -4.88 30.38 18.08
CA PHE A 162 -5.32 29.88 16.79
C PHE A 162 -4.44 28.74 16.32
N GLN A 163 -5.03 27.71 15.71
CA GLN A 163 -4.28 26.71 14.96
C GLN A 163 -3.98 27.28 13.57
N ARG A 164 -2.71 27.23 13.17
CA ARG A 164 -2.24 27.73 11.88
C ARG A 164 -1.37 26.65 11.25
N TYR A 165 -1.89 26.08 10.17
CA TYR A 165 -1.23 25.07 9.39
C TYR A 165 -0.65 25.67 8.11
N HIS A 166 0.38 25.03 7.58
CA HIS A 166 0.98 25.32 6.29
C HIS A 166 1.25 24.02 5.52
N ASP A 167 1.60 24.17 4.24
CA ASP A 167 1.97 23.05 3.39
C ASP A 167 3.24 22.37 3.92
N GLY A 168 3.23 21.04 3.94
CA GLY A 168 4.40 20.22 4.28
C GLY A 168 4.08 18.73 4.34
N PRO A 169 5.11 17.86 4.38
CA PRO A 169 4.93 16.42 4.48
C PRO A 169 4.34 16.02 5.84
N ALA A 170 3.53 14.95 5.85
CA ALA A 170 3.09 14.30 7.08
C ALA A 170 4.25 13.46 7.64
N LEU A 171 4.95 13.99 8.66
CA LEU A 171 6.07 13.28 9.27
C LEU A 171 5.61 11.95 9.89
N ILE A 172 6.37 10.90 9.62
CA ILE A 172 6.06 9.55 10.08
C ILE A 172 6.51 9.38 11.53
N HIS A 173 5.63 8.83 12.37
CA HIS A 173 5.92 8.39 13.73
C HIS A 173 6.70 7.06 13.71
N LYS A 174 6.04 5.99 13.25
CA LYS A 174 6.54 4.61 13.23
C LYS A 174 6.00 3.85 12.03
N ILE A 175 6.58 2.69 11.73
CA ILE A 175 5.90 1.66 10.93
C ILE A 175 4.80 1.03 11.80
N SER A 176 3.66 0.73 11.20
CA SER A 176 2.56 0.06 11.89
C SER A 176 2.39 -1.36 11.43
N HIS A 177 2.07 -1.52 10.14
CA HIS A 177 1.80 -2.82 9.59
C HIS A 177 2.20 -2.95 8.13
N PHE A 178 2.18 -4.18 7.67
CA PHE A 178 2.26 -4.53 6.27
C PHE A 178 1.47 -5.82 6.07
N GLY A 179 1.16 -6.17 4.82
CA GLY A 179 0.51 -7.43 4.56
C GLY A 179 0.71 -7.94 3.16
N TYR A 180 0.31 -9.19 2.94
CA TYR A 180 0.47 -9.86 1.66
C TYR A 180 -0.87 -10.32 1.09
N VAL A 181 -0.97 -10.29 -0.23
CA VAL A 181 -1.86 -11.18 -0.97
C VAL A 181 -1.09 -12.48 -1.17
N CYS A 182 -1.51 -13.52 -0.46
CA CYS A 182 -0.79 -14.76 -0.25
C CYS A 182 -1.48 -15.94 -0.94
N LYS A 183 -0.76 -16.56 -1.86
CA LYS A 183 -1.21 -17.76 -2.57
C LYS A 183 -1.16 -19.00 -1.67
N GLU A 184 -0.11 -19.11 -0.87
CA GLU A 184 0.11 -20.19 0.10
C GLU A 184 -0.48 -19.85 1.49
N PHE A 185 -1.66 -19.22 1.52
CA PHE A 185 -2.25 -18.58 2.71
C PHE A 185 -2.23 -19.48 3.95
N ASP A 186 -2.76 -20.70 3.88
CA ASP A 186 -2.93 -21.56 5.06
C ASP A 186 -1.58 -21.96 5.67
N THR A 187 -0.62 -22.33 4.83
CA THR A 187 0.73 -22.71 5.25
C THR A 187 1.47 -21.53 5.87
N GLU A 188 1.36 -20.34 5.27
CA GLU A 188 1.97 -19.15 5.82
C GLU A 188 1.32 -18.71 7.13
N PHE A 189 -0.01 -18.69 7.18
CA PHE A 189 -0.76 -18.36 8.38
C PHE A 189 -0.41 -19.29 9.54
N GLU A 190 -0.33 -20.60 9.30
CA GLU A 190 0.12 -21.58 10.28
C GLU A 190 1.56 -21.32 10.74
N PHE A 191 2.49 -21.01 9.81
CA PHE A 191 3.87 -20.70 10.18
C PHE A 191 3.93 -19.52 11.18
N TYR A 192 3.22 -18.43 10.90
CA TYR A 192 3.21 -17.27 11.80
C TYR A 192 2.55 -17.57 13.13
N THR A 193 1.36 -18.15 13.10
CA THR A 193 0.53 -18.30 14.30
C THR A 193 0.90 -19.51 15.15
N SER A 194 1.61 -20.52 14.63
CA SER A 194 2.13 -21.62 15.44
C SER A 194 3.46 -21.31 16.09
N ASN A 195 4.30 -20.47 15.46
CA ASN A 195 5.65 -20.19 15.94
C ASN A 195 5.79 -18.91 16.76
N PHE A 196 4.98 -17.89 16.49
CA PHE A 196 5.10 -16.56 17.09
C PHE A 196 3.80 -16.15 17.79
N ASN A 197 3.87 -15.08 18.59
CA ASN A 197 2.74 -14.50 19.30
C ASN A 197 1.77 -13.68 18.40
N PHE A 198 1.66 -14.00 17.12
CA PHE A 198 0.62 -13.43 16.26
C PHE A 198 -0.74 -14.04 16.63
N VAL A 199 -1.72 -13.17 16.86
CA VAL A 199 -3.11 -13.54 17.12
C VAL A 199 -4.02 -12.67 16.24
N PRO A 200 -5.09 -13.21 15.64
CA PRO A 200 -6.01 -12.41 14.85
C PRO A 200 -6.85 -11.46 15.71
N SER A 201 -6.90 -10.19 15.36
CA SER A 201 -7.89 -9.24 15.86
C SER A 201 -9.20 -9.39 15.08
N ASP A 202 -9.11 -9.41 13.75
CA ASP A 202 -10.21 -9.63 12.83
C ASP A 202 -9.92 -10.75 11.83
N ILE A 203 -10.94 -11.54 11.51
CA ILE A 203 -10.98 -12.49 10.40
C ILE A 203 -12.20 -12.17 9.53
N LEU A 204 -11.98 -11.98 8.22
CA LEU A 204 -13.06 -11.77 7.25
C LEU A 204 -13.27 -13.01 6.39
N TYR A 205 -14.52 -13.45 6.27
CA TYR A 205 -14.92 -14.58 5.44
C TYR A 205 -15.63 -14.16 4.15
N HIS A 206 -15.64 -15.04 3.15
CA HIS A 206 -16.23 -14.77 1.84
C HIS A 206 -17.75 -14.51 1.92
N PRO A 207 -18.30 -13.45 1.28
CA PRO A 207 -19.70 -13.07 1.43
C PRO A 207 -20.73 -14.15 1.07
N GLN A 208 -20.36 -15.03 0.13
CA GLN A 208 -21.21 -16.13 -0.31
C GLN A 208 -20.81 -17.49 0.31
N PHE A 209 -19.62 -17.59 0.90
CA PHE A 209 -19.07 -18.85 1.38
C PHE A 209 -18.50 -18.65 2.79
N SER A 210 -19.36 -18.81 3.79
CA SER A 210 -18.99 -18.62 5.20
C SER A 210 -17.97 -19.62 5.73
N ASN A 211 -17.60 -20.63 4.95
CA ASN A 211 -16.55 -21.60 5.26
C ASN A 211 -15.19 -21.27 4.61
N VAL A 212 -15.04 -20.04 4.09
CA VAL A 212 -13.82 -19.56 3.45
C VAL A 212 -13.36 -18.27 4.12
N ASP A 213 -12.33 -18.37 4.96
CA ASP A 213 -11.65 -17.19 5.52
C ASP A 213 -10.67 -16.62 4.49
N MET A 214 -10.81 -15.31 4.22
CA MET A 214 -10.12 -14.62 3.13
C MET A 214 -9.08 -13.62 3.60
N LEU A 215 -9.27 -13.00 4.77
CA LEU A 215 -8.38 -11.95 5.26
C LEU A 215 -8.28 -12.08 6.77
N ALA A 216 -7.06 -12.00 7.31
CA ALA A 216 -6.82 -11.99 8.73
C ALA A 216 -5.86 -10.86 9.10
N PHE A 217 -6.31 -10.01 10.03
CA PHE A 217 -5.53 -8.95 10.64
C PHE A 217 -4.90 -9.49 11.93
N LEU A 218 -3.58 -9.42 12.06
CA LEU A 218 -2.81 -10.04 13.14
C LEU A 218 -2.13 -8.98 13.98
N HIS A 219 -2.45 -8.94 15.27
CA HIS A 219 -1.69 -8.18 16.27
C HIS A 219 -0.63 -9.07 16.93
N LEU A 220 0.30 -8.46 17.65
CA LEU A 220 1.17 -9.19 18.58
C LEU A 220 0.45 -9.26 19.92
N ASP A 221 0.16 -10.46 20.39
CA ASP A 221 -0.36 -10.66 21.73
C ASP A 221 0.77 -10.46 22.75
N LEU A 222 0.71 -9.32 23.46
CA LEU A 222 1.65 -8.91 24.51
C LEU A 222 1.08 -9.17 25.92
N GLY A 223 0.05 -10.03 26.03
CA GLY A 223 -0.68 -10.27 27.27
C GLY A 223 -1.59 -9.10 27.60
N LYS A 224 -1.41 -8.50 28.79
CA LYS A 224 -2.21 -7.35 29.25
C LYS A 224 -1.84 -6.03 28.60
N GLU A 225 -0.62 -5.91 28.06
CA GLU A 225 -0.19 -4.71 27.35
C GLU A 225 -0.92 -4.60 26.01
N TYR A 226 -1.32 -3.38 25.66
CA TYR A 226 -1.99 -3.09 24.39
C TYR A 226 -0.99 -3.02 23.24
N SER A 227 -1.36 -3.62 22.11
CA SER A 227 -0.66 -3.51 20.82
C SER A 227 -1.59 -2.97 19.74
N ASP A 228 -1.01 -2.48 18.63
CA ASP A 228 -1.81 -2.00 17.50
C ASP A 228 -2.80 -3.10 17.04
N HIS A 229 -3.98 -2.68 16.59
CA HIS A 229 -5.02 -3.58 16.06
C HIS A 229 -4.46 -4.67 15.14
N HIS A 230 -3.46 -4.33 14.34
CA HIS A 230 -2.65 -5.27 13.61
C HIS A 230 -1.28 -4.67 13.30
N VAL A 231 -0.28 -5.54 13.23
CA VAL A 231 1.06 -5.21 12.72
C VAL A 231 1.40 -6.02 11.47
N PHE A 232 0.54 -7.00 11.15
CA PHE A 232 0.69 -7.87 9.99
C PHE A 232 -0.69 -8.32 9.52
N PHE A 233 -0.91 -8.47 8.23
CA PHE A 233 -2.12 -9.13 7.72
C PHE A 233 -1.83 -10.02 6.52
N LEU A 234 -2.67 -11.02 6.34
CA LEU A 234 -2.63 -11.91 5.20
C LEU A 234 -4.00 -11.90 4.52
N GLN A 235 -3.99 -11.77 3.20
CA GLN A 235 -5.15 -11.96 2.35
C GLN A 235 -4.93 -13.20 1.51
N ARG A 236 -5.91 -14.11 1.47
CA ARG A 236 -5.91 -15.24 0.55
C ARG A 236 -6.01 -14.73 -0.88
N ALA A 237 -5.07 -15.15 -1.71
CA ALA A 237 -5.04 -14.75 -3.10
C ALA A 237 -6.19 -15.41 -3.89
N ALA A 238 -6.72 -14.68 -4.87
CA ALA A 238 -7.66 -15.25 -5.82
C ALA A 238 -6.96 -16.32 -6.70
N PRO A 239 -7.68 -17.33 -7.23
CA PRO A 239 -7.06 -18.46 -7.94
C PRO A 239 -6.16 -18.07 -9.12
N GLU A 240 -6.41 -16.93 -9.77
CA GLU A 240 -5.64 -16.39 -10.88
C GLU A 240 -4.28 -15.79 -10.47
N VAL A 241 -4.10 -15.48 -9.20
CA VAL A 241 -2.86 -14.89 -8.67
C VAL A 241 -1.77 -15.97 -8.63
N LYS A 242 -0.72 -15.76 -9.43
CA LYS A 242 0.33 -16.77 -9.62
C LYS A 242 1.39 -16.78 -8.54
N LYS A 243 1.61 -15.64 -7.88
CA LYS A 243 2.68 -15.39 -6.91
C LYS A 243 2.15 -14.57 -5.73
N THR A 244 2.66 -14.82 -4.53
CA THR A 244 2.45 -13.95 -3.36
C THR A 244 3.14 -12.60 -3.58
N PHE A 245 2.46 -11.51 -3.23
CA PHE A 245 2.98 -10.14 -3.38
C PHE A 245 2.55 -9.25 -2.22
N LEU A 246 3.29 -8.17 -1.99
CA LEU A 246 2.99 -7.21 -0.94
C LEU A 246 1.67 -6.50 -1.26
N HIS A 247 0.73 -6.54 -0.33
CA HIS A 247 -0.51 -5.79 -0.42
C HIS A 247 -0.24 -4.29 -0.22
N HIS A 248 0.35 -3.91 0.93
CA HIS A 248 0.91 -2.57 1.20
C HIS A 248 1.82 -2.60 2.45
N SER A 249 2.55 -1.51 2.70
CA SER A 249 3.13 -1.18 4.01
C SER A 249 2.58 0.15 4.52
N SER A 250 2.45 0.29 5.84
CA SER A 250 1.71 1.37 6.48
C SER A 250 2.49 2.05 7.61
N TYR A 251 2.34 3.37 7.69
CA TYR A 251 3.15 4.26 8.52
C TYR A 251 2.26 5.25 9.27
N GLU A 252 2.45 5.30 10.60
CA GLU A 252 1.62 6.14 11.46
C GLU A 252 2.07 7.60 11.35
N VAL A 253 1.11 8.52 11.25
CA VAL A 253 1.32 9.97 11.34
C VAL A 253 0.55 10.53 12.54
N ALA A 254 0.90 11.74 12.97
CA ALA A 254 0.46 12.29 14.25
C ALA A 254 -1.07 12.30 14.43
N ASP A 255 -1.80 12.79 13.42
CA ASP A 255 -3.25 12.92 13.48
C ASP A 255 -3.89 13.20 12.12
N PHE A 256 -5.21 13.41 12.15
CA PHE A 256 -6.02 13.63 10.98
C PHE A 256 -5.68 14.92 10.21
N ASP A 257 -5.44 16.04 10.90
CA ASP A 257 -5.08 17.29 10.23
C ASP A 257 -3.72 17.14 9.51
N THR A 258 -2.75 16.51 10.18
CA THR A 258 -1.44 16.19 9.61
C THR A 258 -1.56 15.27 8.39
N GLN A 259 -2.40 14.24 8.46
CA GLN A 259 -2.62 13.32 7.34
C GLN A 259 -3.27 14.01 6.14
N LEU A 260 -4.29 14.85 6.35
CA LEU A 260 -4.93 15.60 5.25
C LEU A 260 -3.97 16.60 4.60
N LEU A 261 -3.13 17.28 5.38
CA LEU A 261 -2.10 18.17 4.85
C LEU A 261 -1.04 17.38 4.06
N GLY A 262 -0.66 16.20 4.56
CA GLY A 262 0.19 15.24 3.84
C GLY A 262 -0.42 14.80 2.51
N HIS A 263 -1.74 14.51 2.49
CA HIS A 263 -2.45 14.14 1.27
C HIS A 263 -2.34 15.23 0.20
N GLU A 264 -2.67 16.48 0.57
CA GLU A 264 -2.60 17.63 -0.33
C GLU A 264 -1.16 17.92 -0.76
N TRP A 265 -0.18 17.77 0.14
CA TRP A 265 1.24 17.90 -0.18
C TRP A 265 1.68 16.89 -1.23
N MET A 266 1.39 15.60 -1.02
CA MET A 266 1.72 14.53 -1.95
C MET A 266 1.05 14.73 -3.32
N ALA A 267 -0.20 15.19 -3.34
CA ALA A 267 -0.91 15.54 -4.57
C ALA A 267 -0.24 16.70 -5.32
N LYS A 268 0.15 17.78 -4.62
CA LYS A 268 0.88 18.93 -5.20
C LYS A 268 2.24 18.54 -5.78
N LYS A 269 2.89 17.52 -5.22
CA LYS A 269 4.14 16.94 -5.73
C LYS A 269 3.95 16.04 -6.96
N GLY A 270 2.71 15.74 -7.32
CA GLY A 270 2.37 14.90 -8.47
C GLY A 270 2.47 13.41 -8.18
N TRP A 271 2.53 12.99 -6.92
CA TRP A 271 2.45 11.58 -6.56
C TRP A 271 1.04 11.03 -6.84
N LYS A 272 0.94 9.72 -7.04
CA LYS A 272 -0.33 9.08 -7.39
C LYS A 272 -1.03 8.57 -6.14
N SER A 273 -2.12 9.23 -5.77
CA SER A 273 -3.06 8.69 -4.79
C SER A 273 -3.75 7.45 -5.38
N LEU A 274 -3.87 6.40 -4.56
CA LEU A 274 -4.52 5.15 -4.91
C LEU A 274 -5.89 5.07 -4.27
N TRP A 275 -6.00 5.32 -2.96
CA TRP A 275 -7.27 5.29 -2.24
C TRP A 275 -7.18 6.09 -0.95
N GLY A 276 -8.17 6.95 -0.70
CA GLY A 276 -8.20 7.81 0.48
C GLY A 276 -8.38 9.29 0.14
N VAL A 277 -8.46 10.18 1.14
CA VAL A 277 -8.47 9.83 2.59
C VAL A 277 -9.80 9.20 3.00
N GLY A 278 -9.76 8.21 3.89
CA GLY A 278 -10.97 7.53 4.40
C GLY A 278 -10.78 6.98 5.81
N ARG A 279 -11.86 6.45 6.42
CA ARG A 279 -11.78 5.72 7.69
C ARG A 279 -12.17 4.27 7.52
N HIS A 280 -11.32 3.37 7.99
CA HIS A 280 -11.59 1.95 7.99
C HIS A 280 -12.67 1.55 9.00
N ILE A 281 -13.41 0.48 8.67
CA ILE A 281 -14.28 -0.20 9.65
C ILE A 281 -13.44 -1.02 10.64
N LEU A 282 -12.38 -1.66 10.15
CA LEU A 282 -11.52 -2.55 10.94
C LEU A 282 -10.35 -1.77 11.53
N GLY A 283 -10.13 -1.89 12.83
CA GLY A 283 -9.14 -1.11 13.58
C GLY A 283 -9.35 0.40 13.59
N SER A 284 -10.48 0.89 13.08
CA SER A 284 -10.91 2.30 13.03
C SER A 284 -9.95 3.32 12.40
N GLN A 285 -8.82 2.88 11.83
CA GLN A 285 -7.75 3.77 11.35
C GLN A 285 -8.21 4.66 10.19
N ILE A 286 -7.74 5.91 10.17
CA ILE A 286 -7.89 6.79 9.01
C ILE A 286 -6.76 6.48 8.04
N PHE A 287 -7.07 6.14 6.79
CA PHE A 287 -6.11 5.71 5.79
C PHE A 287 -5.91 6.73 4.66
N ASP A 288 -4.71 6.74 4.08
CA ASP A 288 -4.37 7.41 2.83
C ASP A 288 -3.30 6.63 2.05
N TYR A 289 -3.69 5.98 0.95
CA TYR A 289 -2.84 5.10 0.15
C TYR A 289 -2.25 5.81 -1.06
N TRP A 290 -0.95 5.63 -1.26
CA TRP A 290 -0.17 6.17 -2.36
C TRP A 290 0.56 5.07 -3.14
N LYS A 291 0.86 5.34 -4.41
CA LYS A 291 1.78 4.55 -5.23
C LYS A 291 3.17 5.16 -5.11
N ASP A 292 4.11 4.39 -4.56
CA ASP A 292 5.51 4.83 -4.49
C ASP A 292 6.17 4.85 -5.89
N ALA A 293 7.40 5.34 -5.94
CA ALA A 293 8.17 5.46 -7.18
C ALA A 293 8.47 4.12 -7.90
N SER A 294 8.29 2.98 -7.21
CA SER A 294 8.51 1.63 -7.73
C SER A 294 7.21 0.83 -7.92
N GLY A 295 6.06 1.44 -7.65
CA GLY A 295 4.75 0.83 -7.77
C GLY A 295 4.22 0.16 -6.50
N PHE A 296 4.95 0.19 -5.39
CA PHE A 296 4.43 -0.32 -4.12
C PHE A 296 3.29 0.56 -3.61
N LYS A 297 2.29 -0.11 -3.04
CA LYS A 297 1.25 0.55 -2.24
C LYS A 297 1.82 0.88 -0.87
N ILE A 298 1.72 2.14 -0.49
CA ILE A 298 2.19 2.65 0.80
C ILE A 298 1.14 3.54 1.44
N GLU A 299 0.95 3.42 2.75
CA GLU A 299 -0.14 4.05 3.48
C GLU A 299 0.37 5.00 4.56
N HIS A 300 -0.21 6.19 4.62
CA HIS A 300 -0.28 6.96 5.86
C HIS A 300 -1.53 6.53 6.63
N TYR A 301 -1.38 6.29 7.93
CA TYR A 301 -2.55 6.15 8.80
C TYR A 301 -2.42 6.94 10.09
N CYS A 302 -3.55 7.23 10.73
CA CYS A 302 -3.63 7.73 12.09
C CYS A 302 -4.90 7.22 12.80
N ASP A 303 -4.99 7.41 14.12
CA ASP A 303 -6.18 7.10 14.92
C ASP A 303 -6.64 5.64 14.81
N GLY A 304 -5.69 4.71 14.93
CA GLY A 304 -5.94 3.27 14.94
C GLY A 304 -6.22 2.72 16.35
N ASP A 305 -7.11 1.74 16.44
CA ASP A 305 -7.44 1.05 17.69
C ASP A 305 -6.27 0.18 18.17
N VAL A 306 -6.25 -0.07 19.48
CA VAL A 306 -5.30 -0.97 20.13
C VAL A 306 -6.05 -2.11 20.83
N VAL A 307 -5.44 -3.29 20.87
CA VAL A 307 -6.03 -4.52 21.40
C VAL A 307 -5.06 -5.27 22.32
N ASN A 308 -5.56 -6.16 23.17
CA ASN A 308 -4.77 -7.03 24.04
C ASN A 308 -5.48 -8.39 24.21
N GLU A 309 -4.99 -9.26 25.11
CA GLU A 309 -5.56 -10.60 25.31
C GLU A 309 -7.04 -10.63 25.76
N ASP A 310 -7.57 -9.53 26.30
CA ASP A 310 -8.96 -9.43 26.74
C ASP A 310 -9.92 -9.05 25.59
N VAL A 311 -9.38 -8.69 24.42
CA VAL A 311 -10.16 -8.39 23.22
C VAL A 311 -10.26 -9.66 22.37
N PRO A 312 -11.44 -10.28 22.23
CA PRO A 312 -11.59 -11.52 21.47
C PRO A 312 -11.44 -11.27 19.96
N THR A 313 -10.87 -12.24 19.25
CA THR A 313 -10.89 -12.25 17.78
C THR A 313 -12.32 -12.13 17.26
N ARG A 314 -12.58 -11.12 16.44
CA ARG A 314 -13.83 -10.99 15.70
C ARG A 314 -13.73 -11.75 14.38
N ARG A 315 -14.82 -12.40 14.00
CA ARG A 315 -14.97 -13.02 12.68
C ARG A 315 -16.23 -12.50 12.01
N ASP A 316 -16.09 -11.85 10.86
CA ASP A 316 -17.19 -11.20 10.16
C ASP A 316 -17.14 -11.40 8.65
N ILE A 317 -18.22 -11.04 7.96
CA ILE A 317 -18.31 -11.08 6.51
C ILE A 317 -17.38 -10.03 5.90
N ALA A 318 -16.69 -10.36 4.81
CA ALA A 318 -15.93 -9.39 4.03
C ALA A 318 -16.88 -8.38 3.36
N GLY A 319 -17.12 -7.27 4.04
CA GLY A 319 -18.01 -6.21 3.61
C GLY A 319 -17.29 -4.93 3.15
N PRO A 320 -17.96 -3.78 3.21
CA PRO A 320 -17.32 -2.48 3.00
C PRO A 320 -16.08 -2.34 3.90
N LEU A 321 -14.98 -1.83 3.34
CA LEU A 321 -13.74 -1.65 4.09
C LEU A 321 -13.65 -0.29 4.78
N SER A 322 -14.51 0.66 4.41
CA SER A 322 -14.53 2.03 4.94
C SER A 322 -15.90 2.47 5.45
N VAL A 323 -15.90 3.27 6.52
CA VAL A 323 -17.07 3.98 7.05
C VAL A 323 -17.38 5.20 6.16
N TRP A 324 -16.33 5.93 5.79
CA TRP A 324 -16.38 7.07 4.88
C TRP A 324 -15.06 7.18 4.13
N GLY A 325 -15.07 7.89 3.01
CA GLY A 325 -13.96 8.02 2.07
C GLY A 325 -14.41 7.73 0.64
N PRO A 326 -13.50 7.82 -0.34
CA PRO A 326 -13.81 7.44 -1.72
C PRO A 326 -14.12 5.95 -1.81
N GLU A 327 -14.88 5.57 -2.85
CA GLU A 327 -15.10 4.16 -3.18
C GLU A 327 -13.77 3.44 -3.40
N LEU A 328 -13.69 2.19 -2.96
CA LEU A 328 -12.52 1.34 -3.16
C LEU A 328 -12.30 1.14 -4.67
N PRO A 329 -11.12 1.52 -5.22
CA PRO A 329 -10.82 1.26 -6.62
C PRO A 329 -10.82 -0.24 -6.92
N ARG A 330 -11.37 -0.62 -8.07
CA ARG A 330 -11.47 -2.04 -8.49
C ARG A 330 -10.11 -2.71 -8.62
N ASP A 331 -9.09 -1.94 -8.96
CA ASP A 331 -7.70 -2.37 -9.16
C ASP A 331 -6.85 -2.29 -7.89
N PHE A 332 -7.42 -1.88 -6.74
CA PHE A 332 -6.66 -1.78 -5.49
C PHE A 332 -6.03 -3.11 -5.06
N GLY A 333 -6.69 -4.24 -5.38
CA GLY A 333 -6.19 -5.58 -5.09
C GLY A 333 -5.08 -6.09 -6.01
N VAL A 334 -4.64 -5.30 -7.00
CA VAL A 334 -3.65 -5.73 -8.00
C VAL A 334 -2.22 -5.43 -7.54
N ASP A 335 -1.25 -6.23 -8.01
CA ASP A 335 0.19 -5.96 -7.86
C ASP A 335 0.63 -4.88 -8.86
N LEU A 336 0.74 -3.64 -8.39
CA LEU A 336 1.15 -2.49 -9.20
C LEU A 336 2.68 -2.39 -9.42
N THR A 337 3.45 -3.34 -8.86
CA THR A 337 4.89 -3.46 -9.09
C THR A 337 5.23 -4.36 -10.27
N ASP A 338 4.24 -5.14 -10.74
CA ASP A 338 4.40 -5.99 -11.91
C ASP A 338 4.34 -5.12 -13.17
N PRO A 339 5.41 -5.05 -13.98
CA PRO A 339 5.42 -4.23 -15.19
C PRO A 339 4.42 -4.74 -16.25
N ALA A 340 3.91 -5.96 -16.13
CA ALA A 340 2.82 -6.45 -16.97
C ALA A 340 1.46 -5.81 -16.62
N VAL A 341 1.35 -5.20 -15.42
CA VAL A 341 0.20 -4.41 -14.98
C VAL A 341 0.54 -2.93 -15.19
N ASP A 342 0.76 -2.54 -16.44
CA ASP A 342 0.88 -1.14 -16.80
C ASP A 342 -0.48 -0.62 -17.25
N PHE A 343 -1.19 0.04 -16.34
CA PHE A 343 -2.26 0.94 -16.74
C PHE A 343 -1.58 2.18 -17.29
N TYR A 344 -1.52 2.29 -18.62
CA TYR A 344 -0.87 3.39 -19.36
C TYR A 344 -0.90 4.72 -18.58
N SER A 345 0.20 5.04 -17.90
CA SER A 345 0.36 6.27 -17.11
C SER A 345 1.53 7.12 -17.62
N GLY A 346 1.91 6.94 -18.89
CA GLY A 346 2.87 7.81 -19.55
C GLY A 346 2.34 9.23 -19.74
N PRO A 347 3.20 10.26 -19.81
CA PRO A 347 2.80 11.57 -20.33
C PRO A 347 2.23 11.41 -21.75
N CYS A 348 1.30 12.28 -22.14
CA CYS A 348 0.81 12.31 -23.52
C CYS A 348 1.98 12.36 -24.51
N PRO A 349 1.95 11.58 -25.61
CA PRO A 349 2.92 11.69 -26.69
C PRO A 349 3.11 13.15 -27.09
N GLN A 350 4.36 13.58 -27.23
CA GLN A 350 4.64 14.96 -27.65
C GLN A 350 4.53 15.05 -29.18
N PRO A 351 4.25 16.23 -29.74
CA PRO A 351 4.26 16.44 -31.18
C PRO A 351 5.62 16.00 -31.77
N GLY A 352 5.61 14.98 -32.66
CA GLY A 352 6.81 14.45 -33.32
C GLY A 352 7.18 13.00 -33.02
N ASP A 353 6.49 12.32 -32.10
CA ASP A 353 6.69 10.87 -31.83
C ASP A 353 5.95 9.95 -32.84
N GLU A 354 5.37 10.53 -33.89
CA GLU A 354 4.68 9.87 -34.99
C GLU A 354 5.69 9.16 -35.91
N GLY A 355 6.20 8.00 -35.51
CA GLY A 355 7.11 7.25 -36.38
C GLY A 355 7.78 5.99 -35.83
N ALA A 356 7.70 5.74 -34.52
CA ALA A 356 8.19 4.47 -33.94
C ALA A 356 7.08 3.40 -33.95
N SER A 357 6.84 2.84 -35.15
CA SER A 357 6.08 1.64 -35.62
C SER A 357 5.65 0.52 -34.62
N PRO A 358 4.64 -0.36 -34.91
CA PRO A 358 3.90 -0.57 -36.17
C PRO A 358 2.35 -0.58 -36.12
N ASP A 359 1.76 -0.20 -37.26
CA ASP A 359 0.45 -0.63 -37.80
C ASP A 359 -0.84 -0.27 -37.06
N ALA A 360 -1.19 1.03 -37.04
CA ALA A 360 -2.58 1.47 -36.95
C ALA A 360 -3.24 1.40 -38.35
N GLY A 361 -3.93 0.30 -38.64
CA GLY A 361 -4.71 0.15 -39.86
C GLY A 361 -6.15 0.66 -39.69
N SER A 362 -6.62 1.53 -40.58
CA SER A 362 -8.03 1.92 -40.68
C SER A 362 -8.89 0.71 -41.06
N ILE A 363 -9.92 0.38 -40.28
CA ILE A 363 -10.89 -0.68 -40.62
C ILE A 363 -12.18 0.01 -41.06
N ALA A 364 -12.59 -0.23 -42.31
CA ALA A 364 -13.84 0.31 -42.84
C ALA A 364 -15.05 -0.43 -42.22
N GLY A 365 -15.86 0.30 -41.44
CA GLY A 365 -17.20 -0.13 -41.03
C GLY A 365 -18.28 0.70 -41.71
N ALA A 366 -19.54 0.25 -41.60
CA ALA A 366 -20.69 0.74 -42.36
C ALA A 366 -20.91 2.26 -42.27
N GLU A 367 -21.48 2.82 -43.33
CA GLU A 367 -21.68 4.25 -43.62
C GLU A 367 -21.82 5.15 -42.37
N GLY A 368 -20.79 5.99 -42.15
CA GLY A 368 -20.81 7.08 -41.16
C GLY A 368 -20.00 6.85 -39.87
N GLU A 369 -19.37 5.69 -39.68
CA GLU A 369 -18.52 5.39 -38.50
C GLU A 369 -17.03 5.27 -38.89
N GLU A 370 -16.16 6.13 -38.34
CA GLU A 370 -14.69 5.97 -38.44
C GLU A 370 -14.16 5.15 -37.25
N PHE A 371 -13.38 4.09 -37.53
CA PHE A 371 -12.79 3.20 -36.53
C PHE A 371 -11.27 3.39 -36.47
N TYR A 372 -10.75 3.73 -35.28
CA TYR A 372 -9.31 3.77 -35.03
C TYR A 372 -8.94 2.66 -34.03
N GLY A 373 -8.23 1.65 -34.52
CA GLY A 373 -7.75 0.53 -33.71
C GLY A 373 -6.25 0.62 -33.45
N TYR A 374 -5.85 0.43 -32.19
CA TYR A 374 -4.45 0.17 -31.82
C TYR A 374 -4.25 -1.34 -31.66
N ARG A 375 -3.24 -1.91 -32.33
CA ARG A 375 -2.91 -3.34 -32.26
C ARG A 375 -1.51 -3.51 -31.65
N PRO A 376 -1.37 -3.79 -30.35
CA PRO A 376 -0.09 -4.24 -29.82
C PRO A 376 0.19 -5.66 -30.32
N SER A 377 1.45 -5.94 -30.60
CA SER A 377 1.92 -7.28 -30.94
C SER A 377 1.61 -8.28 -29.82
N GLU A 378 0.80 -9.28 -30.18
CA GLU A 378 0.66 -10.64 -29.63
C GLU A 378 0.29 -10.93 -28.17
N ASP A 379 0.18 -9.98 -27.23
CA ASP A 379 -0.31 -10.32 -25.88
C ASP A 379 -1.45 -9.45 -25.34
N LYS A 380 -2.41 -10.15 -24.73
CA LYS A 380 -3.80 -9.76 -24.49
C LYS A 380 -3.98 -8.88 -23.25
N THR A 381 -4.30 -7.61 -23.43
CA THR A 381 -5.03 -6.79 -22.43
C THR A 381 -5.85 -5.70 -23.16
N ALA A 382 -7.15 -5.64 -22.85
CA ALA A 382 -8.21 -4.70 -23.28
C ALA A 382 -8.00 -3.91 -24.59
N HIS A 383 -8.88 -4.14 -25.57
CA HIS A 383 -8.78 -3.54 -26.91
C HIS A 383 -10.06 -2.79 -27.30
N ASN A 384 -9.86 -1.64 -27.95
CA ASN A 384 -10.79 -0.85 -28.76
C ASN A 384 -11.51 0.32 -28.06
N VAL A 385 -11.28 1.51 -28.61
CA VAL A 385 -12.04 2.74 -28.39
C VAL A 385 -13.04 2.83 -29.55
N VAL A 386 -14.34 2.70 -29.27
CA VAL A 386 -15.39 2.95 -30.28
C VAL A 386 -16.00 4.33 -29.99
N LEU A 387 -15.95 5.22 -30.98
CA LEU A 387 -16.59 6.54 -30.94
C LEU A 387 -17.95 6.46 -31.64
N ARG A 388 -19.01 6.97 -30.99
CA ARG A 388 -20.35 7.09 -31.59
C ARG A 388 -20.95 8.46 -31.32
N ASN A 389 -21.70 8.97 -32.31
CA ASN A 389 -22.35 10.28 -32.30
C ASN A 389 -21.39 11.44 -32.02
N MET A 390 -20.55 11.76 -33.01
CA MET A 390 -19.70 12.94 -32.98
C MET A 390 -20.53 14.22 -33.15
N GLU A 391 -21.13 14.71 -32.07
CA GLU A 391 -21.47 16.14 -31.98
C GLU A 391 -20.23 16.90 -31.53
N LEU A 392 -19.98 18.08 -32.11
CA LEU A 392 -18.73 18.87 -32.03
C LEU A 392 -18.21 19.17 -30.60
N THR A 393 -19.01 18.93 -29.57
CA THR A 393 -18.73 19.29 -28.18
C THR A 393 -18.85 18.12 -27.19
N ARG A 394 -19.23 16.91 -27.63
CA ARG A 394 -19.47 15.77 -26.73
C ARG A 394 -19.34 14.43 -27.43
N MET A 395 -18.37 13.60 -27.01
CA MET A 395 -18.27 12.20 -27.45
C MET A 395 -18.69 11.26 -26.33
N LYS A 396 -19.20 10.09 -26.71
CA LYS A 396 -19.29 8.91 -25.83
C LYS A 396 -18.25 7.88 -26.26
N VAL A 397 -17.37 7.53 -25.33
CA VAL A 397 -16.37 6.48 -25.50
C VAL A 397 -16.87 5.20 -24.85
N PHE A 398 -16.78 4.09 -25.58
CA PHE A 398 -17.18 2.77 -25.12
C PHE A 398 -15.94 1.88 -25.00
N LEU A 399 -15.81 1.19 -23.86
CA LEU A 399 -14.78 0.20 -23.61
C LEU A 399 -15.38 -1.20 -23.70
N TYR A 400 -14.69 -2.12 -24.37
CA TYR A 400 -15.09 -3.53 -24.50
C TYR A 400 -13.99 -4.47 -24.01
N SER A 401 -14.37 -5.61 -23.45
CA SER A 401 -13.43 -6.67 -23.06
C SER A 401 -13.10 -7.64 -24.20
N ASP A 402 -13.78 -7.51 -25.34
CA ASP A 402 -13.58 -8.36 -26.51
C ASP A 402 -13.50 -7.56 -27.82
N TRP A 403 -12.81 -8.14 -28.79
CA TRP A 403 -12.57 -7.53 -30.09
C TRP A 403 -13.82 -7.43 -30.98
N GLN A 404 -14.89 -8.18 -30.69
CA GLN A 404 -16.15 -8.14 -31.42
C GLN A 404 -17.09 -7.05 -30.90
N CYS A 405 -16.67 -6.27 -29.89
CA CYS A 405 -17.46 -5.23 -29.24
C CYS A 405 -18.81 -5.76 -28.71
N LYS A 406 -18.84 -6.98 -28.16
CA LYS A 406 -20.07 -7.58 -27.62
C LYS A 406 -20.24 -7.41 -26.12
N ASN A 407 -19.13 -7.31 -25.37
CA ASN A 407 -19.10 -7.25 -23.93
C ASN A 407 -18.53 -5.89 -23.50
N GLN A 408 -19.42 -4.91 -23.40
CA GLN A 408 -19.09 -3.57 -22.98
C GLN A 408 -18.75 -3.55 -21.49
N ILE A 409 -17.60 -2.97 -21.13
CA ILE A 409 -17.11 -2.88 -19.74
C ILE A 409 -17.15 -1.45 -19.19
N GLY A 410 -17.38 -0.44 -20.02
CA GLY A 410 -17.53 0.94 -19.56
C GLY A 410 -18.00 1.91 -20.65
N ILE A 411 -18.56 3.05 -20.22
CA ILE A 411 -18.89 4.21 -21.07
C ILE A 411 -18.46 5.48 -20.34
N PHE A 412 -17.87 6.44 -21.04
CA PHE A 412 -17.64 7.78 -20.51
C PHE A 412 -17.85 8.88 -21.56
N THR A 413 -18.10 10.11 -21.12
CA THR A 413 -18.28 11.30 -21.99
C THR A 413 -17.07 12.22 -21.93
N THR A 414 -16.72 12.85 -23.05
CA THR A 414 -15.56 13.77 -23.18
C THR A 414 -15.94 15.24 -22.95
N ASP A 415 -16.82 15.51 -21.98
CA ASP A 415 -17.41 16.84 -21.77
C ASP A 415 -16.32 17.94 -21.68
N GLY A 416 -16.31 18.88 -22.62
CA GLY A 416 -15.39 20.04 -22.65
C GLY A 416 -14.24 19.97 -23.67
N CYS A 417 -14.03 18.84 -24.38
CA CYS A 417 -13.06 18.77 -25.47
C CYS A 417 -13.74 19.07 -26.81
N GLY A 418 -13.38 20.19 -27.46
CA GLY A 418 -13.91 20.57 -28.77
C GLY A 418 -13.16 19.89 -29.92
N VAL A 419 -13.89 19.49 -30.97
CA VAL A 419 -13.32 18.95 -32.22
C VAL A 419 -13.26 20.07 -33.26
N VAL A 420 -12.10 20.31 -33.87
CA VAL A 420 -11.98 21.16 -35.08
C VAL A 420 -11.83 20.23 -36.28
N PRO A 421 -12.79 20.19 -37.21
CA PRO A 421 -12.69 19.36 -38.40
C PRO A 421 -11.89 20.10 -39.48
N ASP A 422 -10.60 19.78 -39.63
CA ASP A 422 -9.93 19.99 -40.92
C ASP A 422 -8.74 19.04 -41.10
N GLY A 423 -8.83 18.15 -42.10
CA GLY A 423 -7.72 17.61 -42.89
C GLY A 423 -6.56 16.85 -42.24
N GLY A 424 -6.51 16.66 -40.92
CA GLY A 424 -5.40 15.96 -40.29
C GLY A 424 -5.58 15.85 -38.78
N THR A 425 -5.82 14.63 -38.35
CA THR A 425 -5.72 14.08 -36.99
C THR A 425 -5.25 15.04 -35.89
N TYR A 426 -6.14 15.37 -34.96
CA TYR A 426 -5.78 15.73 -33.59
C TYR A 426 -6.74 15.04 -32.62
N ILE A 427 -6.23 14.06 -31.86
CA ILE A 427 -6.88 13.62 -30.62
C ILE A 427 -5.94 14.05 -29.49
N ALA A 428 -6.26 15.20 -28.89
CA ALA A 428 -5.61 15.69 -27.68
C ALA A 428 -6.57 15.55 -26.48
N CYS A 429 -6.09 14.78 -25.49
CA CYS A 429 -6.37 14.79 -24.06
C CYS A 429 -7.76 14.43 -23.47
N ALA A 430 -7.69 13.60 -22.43
CA ALA A 430 -7.91 14.00 -21.02
C ALA A 430 -7.14 13.00 -20.13
N GLN A 431 -6.18 13.32 -19.27
CA GLN A 431 -6.14 14.30 -18.18
C GLN A 431 -7.45 14.36 -17.37
N ILE A 432 -7.62 13.39 -16.46
CA ILE A 432 -8.66 13.47 -15.44
C ILE A 432 -8.14 14.39 -14.33
N VAL A 433 -8.45 15.67 -14.46
CA VAL A 433 -8.57 16.59 -13.31
C VAL A 433 -10.03 16.49 -12.83
N ARG A 434 -10.18 16.22 -11.53
CA ARG A 434 -11.45 16.17 -10.78
C ARG A 434 -12.28 17.45 -10.95
N ASN A 435 -13.62 17.37 -10.80
CA ASN A 435 -14.38 18.08 -9.76
C ASN A 435 -15.92 17.95 -9.86
N TYR A 436 -16.55 17.67 -8.70
CA TYR A 436 -17.90 17.97 -8.18
C TYR A 436 -19.15 17.83 -9.09
N VAL A 437 -20.12 16.98 -8.67
CA VAL A 437 -21.26 17.36 -7.81
C VAL A 437 -21.59 16.19 -6.89
#